data_AF-A0A354GGV5-F1
#
_entry.id   AF-A0A354GGV5-F1
#
_cell.length_a   1.000
_cell.length_b   1.000
_cell.length_c   1.000
_cell.angle_alpha   90.00
_cell.angle_beta   90.00
_cell.angle_gamma   90.00
#
_symmetry.space_group_name_H-M   'P 1'
#
loop_
_entity.id
_entity.type
_entity.pdbx_description
1 polymer ?
#
loop_
_entity_poly.entity_id
_entity_poly.type
_entity_poly.pdbx_seq_one_letter_code
_entity_poly.pdbx_strand_id
1 'polypeptide(L)'
;KQNLIGDWVSVLFLASTLITCITIFLFKNRKKQILLCQISILINLFLLGLLIYLSLVLSGEFNSSKKDIEVFIPLFVILLLYLAKKAIKKDEDLVKSVDRLR
;
A
#
# COMPACT_ATOMS: atom_id res chain seq x y z
N LYS A 1 -21.26 17.07 -9.55
CA LYS A 1 -20.00 17.31 -8.82
C LYS A 1 -19.50 16.06 -8.07
N GLN A 2 -20.39 15.24 -7.50
CA GLN A 2 -20.03 13.97 -6.82
C GLN A 2 -19.37 12.91 -7.75
N ASN A 3 -19.78 12.82 -9.03
CA ASN A 3 -19.24 11.82 -9.96
C ASN A 3 -17.73 12.01 -10.27
N LEU A 4 -17.26 13.27 -10.36
CA LEU A 4 -15.86 13.56 -10.67
C LEU A 4 -14.91 13.03 -9.59
N ILE A 5 -15.29 13.10 -8.32
CA ILE A 5 -14.44 12.67 -7.20
C ILE A 5 -14.29 11.14 -7.16
N GLY A 6 -15.35 10.39 -7.47
CA GLY A 6 -15.30 8.93 -7.57
C GLY A 6 -14.37 8.44 -8.69
N ASP A 7 -14.35 9.16 -9.83
CA ASP A 7 -13.48 8.83 -10.96
C ASP A 7 -11.99 9.02 -10.61
N TRP A 8 -11.63 10.09 -9.91
CA TRP A 8 -10.23 10.31 -9.48
C TRP A 8 -9.75 9.25 -8.47
N VAL A 9 -10.61 8.82 -7.56
CA VAL A 9 -10.29 7.77 -6.58
C VAL A 9 -10.05 6.43 -7.29
N SER A 10 -10.88 6.11 -8.28
CA SER A 10 -10.75 4.88 -9.07
C SER A 10 -9.44 4.86 -9.87
N VAL A 11 -9.07 5.99 -10.47
CA VAL A 11 -7.79 6.15 -11.21
C VAL A 11 -6.58 6.01 -10.26
N LEU A 12 -6.66 6.59 -9.05
CA LEU A 12 -5.60 6.45 -8.05
C LEU A 12 -5.41 5.01 -7.56
N PHE A 13 -6.52 4.26 -7.39
CA PHE A 13 -6.46 2.84 -7.08
C PHE A 13 -5.80 2.04 -8.20
N LEU A 14 -6.21 2.28 -9.46
CA LEU A 14 -5.65 1.61 -10.62
C LEU A 14 -4.14 1.87 -10.75
N ALA A 15 -3.72 3.11 -10.52
CA ALA A 15 -2.31 3.51 -10.53
C ALA A 15 -1.52 2.82 -9.41
N SER A 16 -2.07 2.74 -8.19
CA SER A 16 -1.46 2.04 -7.06
C SER A 16 -1.25 0.54 -7.35
N THR A 17 -2.26 -0.12 -7.95
CA THR A 17 -2.17 -1.52 -8.38
C THR A 17 -1.08 -1.71 -9.43
N LEU A 18 -1.02 -0.85 -10.45
CA LEU A 18 0.00 -0.90 -11.50
C LEU A 18 1.42 -0.73 -10.92
N ILE A 19 1.60 0.24 -10.02
CA ILE A 19 2.89 0.46 -9.33
C ILE A 19 3.30 -0.77 -8.52
N THR A 20 2.34 -1.39 -7.81
CA THR A 20 2.59 -2.58 -7.01
C THR A 20 2.96 -3.78 -7.91
N CYS A 21 2.25 -3.98 -9.03
CA CYS A 21 2.59 -5.01 -10.01
C CYS A 21 3.99 -4.81 -10.60
N ILE A 22 4.34 -3.59 -11.01
CA ILE A 22 5.67 -3.27 -11.55
C ILE A 22 6.75 -3.52 -10.49
N THR A 23 6.46 -3.22 -9.22
CA THR A 23 7.37 -3.48 -8.09
C THR A 23 7.67 -4.97 -7.91
N ILE A 24 6.68 -5.85 -8.13
CA ILE A 24 6.86 -7.31 -8.04
C ILE A 24 7.78 -7.83 -9.16
N PHE A 25 7.64 -7.29 -10.38
CA PHE A 25 8.49 -7.68 -11.52
C PHE A 25 9.94 -7.15 -11.42
N LEU A 26 10.21 -6.15 -10.57
CA LEU A 26 11.56 -5.60 -10.37
C LEU A 26 12.38 -6.39 -9.34
N PHE A 27 12.45 -7.72 -9.48
CA PHE A 27 13.18 -8.63 -8.59
C PHE A 27 14.71 -8.62 -8.79
N LYS A 28 15.21 -7.99 -9.87
CA LYS A 28 16.64 -8.00 -10.22
C LYS A 28 17.54 -7.35 -9.16
N ASN A 29 17.06 -6.33 -8.45
CA ASN A 29 17.82 -5.60 -7.44
C ASN A 29 17.07 -5.62 -6.10
N ARG A 30 17.43 -6.53 -5.18
CA ARG A 30 16.78 -6.69 -3.86
C ARG A 30 16.66 -5.36 -3.09
N LYS A 31 17.71 -4.52 -3.09
CA LYS A 31 17.68 -3.18 -2.48
C LYS A 31 16.61 -2.25 -3.08
N LYS A 32 16.45 -2.26 -4.41
CA LYS A 32 15.42 -1.45 -5.10
C LYS A 32 14.03 -2.02 -4.82
N GLN A 33 13.88 -3.34 -4.73
CA GLN A 33 12.63 -4.00 -4.38
C GLN A 33 12.16 -3.60 -2.97
N ILE A 34 13.07 -3.54 -1.98
CA ILE A 34 12.74 -3.06 -0.62
C ILE A 34 12.30 -1.59 -0.66
N LEU A 35 13.00 -0.74 -1.41
CA LEU A 35 12.71 0.70 -1.51
C LEU A 35 11.36 0.95 -2.20
N LEU A 36 11.06 0.21 -3.27
CA LEU A 36 9.76 0.26 -3.96
C LEU A 36 8.63 -0.31 -3.11
N CYS A 37 8.87 -1.37 -2.34
CA CYS A 37 7.90 -1.92 -1.41
C CYS A 37 7.58 -0.90 -0.30
N GLN A 38 8.58 -0.15 0.17
CA GLN A 38 8.39 0.97 1.10
C GLN A 38 7.58 2.12 0.48
N ILE A 39 7.84 2.48 -0.78
CA ILE A 39 7.05 3.47 -1.51
C ILE A 39 5.60 3.00 -1.67
N SER A 40 5.39 1.72 -1.99
CA SER A 40 4.05 1.12 -2.12
C SER A 40 3.28 1.16 -0.81
N ILE A 41 3.93 0.88 0.33
CA ILE A 41 3.33 1.05 1.67
C ILE A 41 2.94 2.51 1.91
N LEU A 42 3.82 3.46 1.58
CA LEU A 42 3.56 4.89 1.78
C LEU A 42 2.37 5.36 0.94
N ILE A 43 2.28 4.94 -0.32
CA ILE A 43 1.15 5.25 -1.21
C ILE A 43 -0.15 4.66 -0.65
N ASN A 44 -0.16 3.39 -0.22
CA ASN A 44 -1.35 2.77 0.36
C ASN A 44 -1.78 3.44 1.68
N LEU A 45 -0.83 3.88 2.52
CA LEU A 45 -1.10 4.64 3.73
C LEU A 45 -1.72 6.02 3.42
N PHE A 46 -1.18 6.72 2.42
CA PHE A 46 -1.73 8.00 1.97
C PHE A 46 -3.15 7.84 1.40
N LEU A 47 -3.36 6.79 0.60
CA LEU A 47 -4.65 6.46 0.00
C LEU A 47 -5.70 6.13 1.08
N LEU A 48 -5.30 5.40 2.14
CA LEU A 48 -6.14 5.16 3.32
C LEU A 48 -6.54 6.48 4.00
N GLY A 49 -5.58 7.39 4.22
CA GLY A 49 -5.87 8.70 4.82
C GLY A 49 -6.86 9.53 3.98
N LEU A 50 -6.72 9.48 2.66
CA LEU A 50 -7.62 10.16 1.73
C LEU A 50 -9.03 9.53 1.74
N LEU A 51 -9.12 8.20 1.83
CA LEU A 51 -10.37 7.45 2.00
C LEU A 51 -11.10 7.84 3.29
N ILE A 52 -10.38 7.92 4.41
CA ILE A 52 -10.94 8.33 5.71
C ILE A 52 -11.40 9.79 5.65
N TYR A 53 -10.60 10.69 5.07
CA TYR A 53 -10.96 12.10 4.92
C TYR A 53 -12.21 12.27 4.06
N LEU A 54 -12.28 11.59 2.91
CA LEU A 54 -13.43 11.62 2.03
C LEU A 54 -14.66 11.02 2.71
N SER A 55 -14.50 9.93 3.46
CA SER A 55 -15.54 9.32 4.27
C SER A 55 -16.12 10.32 5.28
N LEU A 56 -15.27 11.07 6.00
CA LEU A 56 -15.70 12.08 6.97
C LEU A 56 -16.43 13.25 6.30
N VAL A 57 -15.94 13.74 5.15
CA VAL A 57 -16.55 14.84 4.39
C VAL A 57 -17.87 14.43 3.74
N LEU A 58 -18.00 13.19 3.28
CA LEU A 58 -19.23 12.66 2.64
C LEU A 58 -20.26 12.11 3.64
N SER A 59 -19.91 11.88 4.91
CA SER A 59 -20.82 11.30 5.92
C SER A 59 -21.92 12.26 6.41
N GLY A 60 -22.18 13.36 5.69
CA GLY A 60 -23.40 14.15 5.86
C GLY A 60 -24.70 13.37 5.55
N GLU A 61 -24.61 12.22 4.87
CA GLU A 61 -25.75 11.35 4.58
C GLU A 61 -25.52 9.93 5.15
N PHE A 62 -26.29 9.64 6.19
CA PHE A 62 -26.72 8.33 6.73
C PHE A 62 -26.00 7.05 6.25
N ASN A 63 -25.30 6.39 7.19
CA ASN A 63 -25.28 4.93 7.47
C ASN A 63 -23.94 4.49 8.07
N SER A 64 -23.77 4.80 9.36
CA SER A 64 -22.56 4.56 10.18
C SER A 64 -22.18 3.09 10.37
N SER A 65 -23.05 2.13 10.07
CA SER A 65 -22.78 0.71 10.38
C SER A 65 -22.02 -0.08 9.30
N LYS A 66 -21.98 0.38 8.04
CA LYS A 66 -21.27 -0.32 6.94
C LYS A 66 -19.87 0.25 6.65
N LYS A 67 -19.61 1.48 7.09
CA LYS A 67 -18.43 2.27 6.70
C LYS A 67 -17.16 1.87 7.47
N ASP A 68 -17.32 1.34 8.70
CA ASP A 68 -16.17 0.94 9.54
C ASP A 68 -15.43 -0.29 9.00
N ILE A 69 -16.15 -1.22 8.38
CA ILE A 69 -15.55 -2.42 7.76
C ILE A 69 -14.69 -2.03 6.56
N GLU A 70 -15.08 -0.99 5.84
CA GLU A 70 -14.38 -0.49 4.65
C GLU A 70 -13.01 0.11 5.00
N VAL A 71 -12.85 0.67 6.20
CA VAL A 71 -11.57 1.20 6.70
C VAL A 71 -10.65 0.07 7.23
N PHE A 72 -11.23 -1.05 7.67
CA PHE A 72 -10.46 -2.17 8.21
C PHE A 72 -9.65 -2.93 7.14
N ILE A 73 -10.21 -3.09 5.94
CA ILE A 73 -9.54 -3.74 4.80
C ILE A 73 -8.18 -3.09 4.47
N PRO A 74 -8.10 -1.78 4.17
CA PRO A 74 -6.84 -1.12 3.83
C PRO A 74 -5.85 -1.09 5.01
N LEU A 75 -6.33 -1.08 6.26
CA LEU A 75 -5.46 -1.23 7.43
C LEU A 75 -4.77 -2.61 7.45
N PHE A 76 -5.52 -3.67 7.13
CA PHE A 76 -4.99 -5.02 7.04
C PHE A 76 -3.98 -5.18 5.88
N VAL A 77 -4.23 -4.54 4.74
CA VAL A 77 -3.30 -4.50 3.59
C VAL A 77 -1.96 -3.88 3.99
N ILE A 78 -1.95 -2.80 4.75
CA ILE A 78 -0.71 -2.15 5.21
C ILE A 78 0.10 -3.07 6.12
N LEU A 79 -0.56 -3.80 7.03
CA LEU A 79 0.08 -4.79 7.89
C LEU A 79 0.76 -5.90 7.07
N LEU A 80 0.05 -6.45 6.07
CA LEU A 80 0.60 -7.47 5.18
C LEU A 80 1.80 -6.97 4.38
N LEU A 81 1.72 -5.75 3.82
CA LEU A 81 2.84 -5.14 3.10
C LEU A 81 4.04 -4.89 4.02
N TYR A 82 3.81 -4.46 5.26
CA TYR A 82 4.89 -4.29 6.25
C TYR A 82 5.60 -5.61 6.55
N LEU A 83 4.86 -6.70 6.71
CA LEU A 83 5.42 -8.04 6.91
C LEU A 83 6.23 -8.49 5.68
N ALA A 84 5.71 -8.28 4.48
CA ALA A 84 6.42 -8.60 3.24
C ALA A 84 7.77 -7.85 3.16
N LYS A 85 7.79 -6.55 3.45
CA LYS A 85 9.03 -5.76 3.52
C LYS A 85 10.03 -6.34 4.53
N LYS A 86 9.55 -6.73 5.72
CA LYS A 86 10.38 -7.32 6.78
C LYS A 86 11.01 -8.65 6.32
N ALA A 87 10.26 -9.48 5.61
CA ALA A 87 10.76 -10.73 5.04
C ALA A 87 11.84 -10.49 3.97
N ILE A 88 11.61 -9.56 3.03
CA ILE A 88 12.58 -9.24 1.97
C ILE A 88 13.89 -8.69 2.55
N LYS A 89 13.80 -7.83 3.59
CA LYS A 89 14.98 -7.30 4.26
C LYS A 89 15.79 -8.40 4.96
N LYS A 90 15.11 -9.34 5.61
CA LYS A 90 15.75 -10.50 6.24
C LYS A 90 16.50 -11.36 5.20
N ASP A 91 15.92 -11.56 4.02
CA ASP A 91 16.57 -12.30 2.93
C ASP A 91 17.82 -11.56 2.39
N GLU A 92 17.78 -10.22 2.28
CA GLU A 92 18.99 -9.45 1.89
C GLU A 92 20.09 -9.56 2.95
N ASP A 93 19.74 -9.44 4.23
CA ASP A 93 20.70 -9.52 5.33
C ASP A 93 21.35 -10.91 5.41
N LEU A 94 20.60 -11.98 5.13
CA LEU A 94 21.11 -13.35 5.06
C LEU A 94 22.13 -13.52 3.93
N VAL A 95 21.81 -13.03 2.71
CA VAL A 95 22.73 -13.08 1.56
C VAL A 95 24.03 -12.31 1.84
N LYS A 96 23.94 -11.15 2.49
CA LYS A 96 25.11 -10.37 2.91
C LYS A 96 25.93 -11.02 4.01
N SER A 97 25.29 -11.74 4.94
CA SER A 97 26.00 -12.42 6.03
C SER A 97 26.83 -13.60 5.54
N VAL A 98 26.40 -14.27 4.48
CA VAL A 98 27.15 -15.38 3.87
C VAL A 98 28.37 -14.88 3.10
N ASP A 99 28.25 -13.76 2.40
CA ASP A 99 29.38 -13.11 1.70
C ASP A 99 30.50 -12.62 2.64
N ARG A 100 30.20 -12.46 3.94
CA ARG A 100 31.18 -12.04 4.96
C ARG A 100 32.00 -13.19 5.56
N LEU A 101 31.63 -14.44 5.28
CA LEU A 101 32.33 -15.64 5.77
C LEU A 101 33.34 -16.21 4.77
N ARG A 102 33.36 -15.68 3.54
CA ARG A 102 34.41 -15.96 2.54
C ARG A 102 35.43 -14.84 2.53
#